data_AF-A0A3B8M7L9-F1
#
_entry.id   AF-A0A3B8M7L9-F1
#
_cell.length_a   1.000
_cell.length_b   1.000
_cell.length_c   1.000
_cell.angle_alpha   90.00
_cell.angle_beta   90.00
_cell.angle_gamma   90.00
#
_symmetry.space_group_name_H-M   'P 1'
#
loop_
_entity.id
_entity.type
_entity.pdbx_description
1 polymer ?
#
loop_
_entity_poly.entity_id
_entity_poly.type
_entity_poly.pdbx_seq_one_letter_code
_entity_poly.pdbx_strand_id
1 'polypeptide(L)'
;MTINEIGIAPRPLQAPHPPLYGGFTMSMKTALFWAQYGGTPIVLSDNLDFCEALWNTYREEAARHQIEKPKGQEAAWGGIAVCAPTDLDAEEQFKDMEWFWDSWARQFGQGMPLKLVGSPDTISRQIEEAHDRLGFDEIFYLIPQGIHSSDQIIESMDLLTNQVMPRFA
;
A
#
# COMPACT_ATOMS: atom_id res chain seq x y z
N MET A 1 22.82 18.33 -31.12
CA MET A 1 21.55 17.85 -31.72
C MET A 1 20.47 18.07 -30.67
N THR A 2 19.49 18.94 -30.95
CA THR A 2 18.40 19.26 -30.02
C THR A 2 17.16 18.51 -30.48
N ILE A 3 16.58 17.68 -29.63
CA ILE A 3 15.29 17.03 -29.91
C ILE A 3 14.20 17.97 -29.45
N ASN A 4 13.34 18.41 -30.36
CA ASN A 4 12.24 19.34 -30.05
C ASN A 4 10.92 18.61 -29.76
N GLU A 5 10.70 17.45 -30.39
CA GLU A 5 9.46 16.68 -30.27
C GLU A 5 9.75 15.17 -30.41
N ILE A 6 8.95 14.35 -29.73
CA ILE A 6 8.97 12.89 -29.82
C ILE A 6 7.52 12.40 -29.88
N GLY A 7 7.21 11.55 -30.86
CA GLY A 7 5.93 10.83 -30.89
C GLY A 7 6.01 9.58 -30.01
N ILE A 8 5.03 9.39 -29.11
CA ILE A 8 4.91 8.18 -28.30
C ILE A 8 3.87 7.26 -28.95
N ALA A 9 4.30 6.06 -29.34
CA ALA A 9 3.44 5.02 -29.91
C ALA A 9 3.82 3.64 -29.36
N PRO A 10 2.84 2.76 -29.04
CA PRO A 10 1.39 2.99 -29.16
C PRO A 10 0.85 3.94 -28.07
N ARG A 11 -0.34 4.53 -28.31
CA ARG A 11 -1.07 5.25 -27.27
C ARG A 11 -1.71 4.26 -26.30
N PRO A 12 -1.84 4.60 -24.99
CA PRO A 12 -2.55 3.75 -24.04
C PRO A 12 -4.01 3.56 -24.43
N LEU A 13 -4.60 2.45 -23.95
CA LEU A 13 -6.03 2.19 -24.11
C LEU A 13 -6.87 3.13 -23.23
N GLN A 14 -6.46 3.34 -21.98
CA GLN A 14 -7.12 4.24 -21.03
C GLN A 14 -6.80 5.70 -21.35
N ALA A 15 -7.80 6.57 -21.17
CA ALA A 15 -7.66 8.02 -21.30
C ALA A 15 -7.72 8.70 -19.92
N PRO A 16 -6.90 9.73 -19.66
CA PRO A 16 -5.81 10.21 -20.52
C PRO A 16 -4.59 9.25 -20.55
N HIS A 17 -4.44 8.44 -19.52
CA HIS A 17 -3.45 7.38 -19.35
C HIS A 17 -3.93 6.42 -18.26
N PRO A 18 -3.28 5.25 -18.04
CA PRO A 18 -3.58 4.39 -16.90
C PRO A 18 -3.42 5.13 -15.55
N PRO A 19 -4.09 4.68 -14.49
CA PRO A 19 -3.88 5.23 -13.14
C PRO A 19 -2.40 5.20 -12.75
N LEU A 20 -1.95 6.28 -12.13
CA LEU A 20 -0.55 6.43 -11.69
C LEU A 20 -0.44 6.06 -10.21
N TYR A 21 0.51 5.20 -9.89
CA TYR A 21 0.82 4.83 -8.51
C TYR A 21 2.23 5.25 -8.13
N GLY A 22 2.35 5.85 -6.96
CA GLY A 22 3.61 6.19 -6.34
C GLY A 22 4.08 5.08 -5.42
N GLY A 23 5.15 4.38 -5.78
CA GLY A 23 5.73 3.34 -4.93
C GLY A 23 6.19 3.91 -3.58
N PHE A 24 5.70 3.30 -2.50
CA PHE A 24 6.16 3.43 -1.10
C PHE A 24 6.52 4.86 -0.65
N THR A 25 5.50 5.61 -0.28
CA THR A 25 5.62 6.96 0.28
C THR A 25 5.79 6.91 1.80
N MET A 26 6.92 7.43 2.27
CA MET A 26 7.26 7.56 3.70
C MET A 26 7.43 9.03 4.14
N SER A 27 7.01 9.99 3.32
CA SER A 27 7.14 11.41 3.66
C SER A 27 6.06 12.26 3.00
N MET A 28 5.72 13.38 3.64
CA MET A 28 4.81 14.38 3.05
C MET A 28 5.33 14.91 1.71
N LYS A 29 6.65 15.09 1.57
CA LYS A 29 7.23 15.58 0.32
C LYS A 29 6.85 14.70 -0.89
N THR A 30 6.94 13.39 -0.75
CA THR A 30 6.59 12.46 -1.83
C THR A 30 5.09 12.40 -2.07
N ALA A 31 4.27 12.43 -1.00
CA ALA A 31 2.82 12.48 -1.13
C ALA A 31 2.35 13.72 -1.90
N LEU A 32 2.88 14.89 -1.55
CA LEU A 32 2.54 16.15 -2.19
C LEU A 32 3.01 16.19 -3.64
N PHE A 33 4.17 15.61 -3.95
CA PHE A 33 4.59 15.45 -5.35
C PHE A 33 3.54 14.67 -6.15
N TRP A 34 3.07 13.52 -5.65
CA TRP A 34 2.06 12.73 -6.36
C TRP A 34 0.71 13.41 -6.47
N ALA A 35 0.34 14.24 -5.49
CA ALA A 35 -0.87 15.05 -5.54
C ALA A 35 -0.91 15.99 -6.74
N GLN A 36 0.23 16.56 -7.15
CA GLN A 36 0.32 17.48 -8.31
C GLN A 36 -0.03 16.80 -9.63
N TYR A 37 0.14 15.47 -9.72
CA TYR A 37 -0.08 14.67 -10.93
C TYR A 37 -1.28 13.71 -10.81
N GLY A 38 -2.03 13.78 -9.71
CA GLY A 38 -3.15 12.86 -9.44
C GLY A 38 -2.75 11.40 -9.21
N GLY A 39 -1.48 11.12 -8.92
CA GLY A 39 -1.04 9.76 -8.61
C GLY A 39 -1.47 9.31 -7.22
N THR A 40 -1.68 8.01 -7.03
CA THR A 40 -2.00 7.38 -5.75
C THR A 40 -0.70 6.89 -5.08
N PRO A 41 -0.15 7.59 -4.06
CA PRO A 41 0.97 7.04 -3.32
C PRO A 41 0.54 5.84 -2.47
N ILE A 42 1.39 4.83 -2.40
CA ILE A 42 1.22 3.67 -1.53
C ILE A 42 1.89 3.98 -0.19
N VAL A 43 1.16 3.90 0.92
CA VAL A 43 1.64 4.24 2.26
C VAL A 43 1.58 3.00 3.15
N LEU A 44 2.74 2.53 3.60
CA LEU A 44 2.87 1.32 4.42
C LEU A 44 3.19 1.64 5.88
N SER A 45 2.34 2.42 6.55
CA SER A 45 2.58 2.89 7.91
C SER A 45 1.41 2.57 8.84
N ASP A 46 1.75 2.16 10.06
CA ASP A 46 0.86 2.00 11.21
C ASP A 46 0.57 3.32 11.94
N ASN A 47 1.31 4.39 11.64
CA ASN A 47 1.07 5.70 12.21
C ASN A 47 -0.13 6.38 11.53
N LEU A 48 -1.32 6.10 12.05
CA LEU A 48 -2.56 6.63 11.50
C LEU A 48 -2.68 8.16 11.61
N ASP A 49 -2.04 8.80 12.59
CA ASP A 49 -1.98 10.28 12.68
C ASP A 49 -1.23 10.86 11.47
N PHE A 50 -0.11 10.23 11.10
CA PHE A 50 0.65 10.59 9.92
C PHE A 50 -0.14 10.33 8.64
N CYS A 51 -0.79 9.17 8.51
CA CYS A 51 -1.61 8.85 7.34
C CYS A 51 -2.78 9.84 7.17
N GLU A 52 -3.47 10.18 8.25
CA GLU A 52 -4.57 11.16 8.22
C GLU A 52 -4.08 12.55 7.79
N ALA A 53 -2.96 13.01 8.36
CA ALA A 53 -2.33 14.26 7.95
C ALA A 53 -1.94 14.22 6.46
N LEU A 54 -1.40 13.09 5.99
CA LEU A 54 -1.02 12.88 4.59
C LEU A 54 -2.21 12.98 3.64
N TRP A 55 -3.32 12.28 3.92
CA TRP A 55 -4.53 12.34 3.09
C TRP A 55 -5.12 13.76 3.06
N ASN A 56 -5.11 14.45 4.20
CA ASN A 56 -5.60 15.83 4.28
C ASN A 56 -4.76 16.77 3.42
N THR A 57 -3.43 16.77 3.59
CA THR A 57 -2.57 17.68 2.83
C THR A 57 -2.48 17.27 1.35
N TYR A 58 -2.59 15.98 1.02
CA TYR A 58 -2.71 15.51 -0.37
C TYR A 58 -3.89 16.19 -1.07
N ARG A 59 -5.08 16.20 -0.45
CA ARG A 59 -6.28 16.84 -1.03
C ARG A 59 -6.09 18.33 -1.27
N GLU A 60 -5.52 19.03 -0.28
CA GLU A 60 -5.24 20.45 -0.39
C GLU A 60 -4.29 20.76 -1.55
N GLU A 61 -3.24 19.96 -1.72
CA GLU A 61 -2.28 20.14 -2.79
C GLU A 61 -2.86 19.75 -4.15
N ALA A 62 -3.58 18.63 -4.26
CA ALA A 62 -4.26 18.21 -5.47
C ALA A 62 -5.21 19.31 -5.99
N ALA A 63 -6.00 19.92 -5.09
CA ALA A 63 -6.90 21.02 -5.44
C ALA A 63 -6.16 22.25 -6.00
N ARG A 64 -4.95 22.58 -5.50
CA ARG A 64 -4.12 23.68 -6.04
C ARG A 64 -3.66 23.42 -7.47
N HIS A 65 -3.49 22.15 -7.84
CA HIS A 65 -3.12 21.73 -9.20
C HIS A 65 -4.32 21.34 -10.07
N GLN A 66 -5.54 21.65 -9.64
CA GLN A 66 -6.79 21.33 -10.35
C GLN A 66 -6.95 19.82 -10.62
N ILE A 67 -6.37 19.01 -9.73
CA ILE A 67 -6.54 17.56 -9.72
C ILE A 67 -7.75 17.25 -8.85
N GLU A 68 -8.75 16.60 -9.45
CA GLU A 68 -9.89 16.06 -8.74
C GLU A 68 -9.69 14.57 -8.51
N LYS A 69 -9.81 14.15 -7.25
CA LYS A 69 -9.73 12.75 -6.86
C LYS A 69 -10.80 12.45 -5.81
N PRO A 70 -11.55 11.34 -5.93
CA PRO A 70 -12.53 10.96 -4.91
C PRO A 70 -11.87 10.78 -3.54
N LYS A 71 -12.60 11.11 -2.48
CA LYS A 71 -12.20 10.76 -1.12
C LYS A 71 -12.11 9.23 -1.02
N GLY A 72 -11.05 8.74 -0.40
CA GLY A 72 -10.68 7.33 -0.31
C GLY A 72 -9.63 6.90 -1.32
N GLN A 73 -9.43 7.69 -2.39
CA GLN A 73 -8.46 7.38 -3.44
C GLN A 73 -7.21 8.25 -3.37
N GLU A 74 -7.10 9.14 -2.37
CA GLU A 74 -5.94 10.00 -2.18
C GLU A 74 -4.65 9.17 -2.22
N ALA A 75 -4.65 8.06 -1.50
CA ALA A 75 -3.54 7.13 -1.38
C ALA A 75 -4.04 5.72 -1.05
N ALA A 76 -3.19 4.72 -1.30
CA ALA A 76 -3.45 3.33 -0.96
C ALA A 76 -2.73 3.02 0.36
N TRP A 77 -3.41 2.42 1.32
CA TRP A 77 -2.83 2.03 2.60
C TRP A 77 -2.52 0.53 2.61
N GLY A 78 -1.53 0.08 3.36
CA GLY A 78 -1.29 -1.36 3.45
C GLY A 78 -0.02 -1.73 4.17
N GLY A 79 0.41 -2.97 4.03
CA GLY A 79 1.53 -3.50 4.79
C GLY A 79 1.97 -4.86 4.29
N ILE A 80 2.95 -5.45 4.97
CA ILE A 80 3.34 -6.84 4.74
C ILE A 80 2.19 -7.73 5.19
N ALA A 81 1.70 -8.56 4.28
CA ALA A 81 0.58 -9.44 4.54
C ALA A 81 1.05 -10.88 4.71
N VAL A 82 0.89 -11.42 5.91
CA VAL A 82 1.09 -12.83 6.23
C VAL A 82 -0.13 -13.32 6.99
N CYS A 83 -1.01 -14.04 6.29
CA CYS A 83 -2.20 -14.60 6.88
C CYS A 83 -2.02 -16.11 7.10
N ALA A 84 -2.37 -16.60 8.29
CA ALA A 84 -2.34 -18.01 8.62
C ALA A 84 -3.59 -18.37 9.43
N PRO A 85 -3.91 -19.66 9.66
CA PRO A 85 -5.10 -20.05 10.41
C PRO A 85 -5.16 -19.47 11.83
N THR A 86 -4.00 -19.25 12.46
CA THR A 86 -3.89 -18.63 13.78
C THR A 86 -2.89 -17.48 13.78
N ASP A 87 -3.05 -16.55 14.73
CA ASP A 87 -2.09 -15.45 14.93
C ASP A 87 -0.68 -15.99 15.22
N LEU A 88 -0.57 -17.09 15.97
CA LEU A 88 0.72 -17.71 16.30
C LEU A 88 1.43 -18.24 15.05
N ASP A 89 0.70 -18.91 14.16
CA ASP A 89 1.27 -19.44 12.92
C ASP A 89 1.73 -18.30 12.00
N ALA A 90 0.95 -17.22 11.93
CA ALA A 90 1.30 -16.06 11.11
C ALA A 90 2.57 -15.36 11.61
N GLU A 91 2.70 -15.18 12.93
CA GLU A 91 3.90 -14.61 13.54
C GLU A 91 5.13 -15.51 13.35
N GLU A 92 4.97 -16.84 13.46
CA GLU A 92 6.06 -17.76 13.18
C GLU A 92 6.54 -17.64 11.73
N GLN A 93 5.61 -17.62 10.77
CA GLN A 93 5.94 -17.46 9.36
C GLN A 93 6.54 -16.08 9.07
N PHE A 94 6.16 -15.04 9.81
CA PHE A 94 6.66 -13.69 9.60
C PHE A 94 8.13 -13.50 10.02
N LYS A 95 8.69 -14.35 10.88
CA LYS A 95 10.08 -14.21 11.37
C LYS A 95 11.14 -14.06 10.28
N ASP A 96 10.99 -14.77 9.16
CA ASP A 96 11.94 -14.66 8.05
C ASP A 96 11.85 -13.30 7.35
N MET A 97 10.62 -12.77 7.21
CA MET A 97 10.39 -11.40 6.74
C MET A 97 10.91 -10.38 7.73
N GLU A 98 10.69 -10.60 9.03
CA GLU A 98 11.18 -9.72 10.08
C GLU A 98 12.71 -9.59 9.99
N TRP A 99 13.42 -10.72 9.89
CA TRP A 99 14.86 -10.73 9.71
C TRP A 99 15.31 -9.96 8.46
N PHE A 100 14.64 -10.15 7.33
CA PHE A 100 14.96 -9.45 6.09
C PHE A 100 14.85 -7.92 6.24
N TRP A 101 13.75 -7.44 6.82
CA TRP A 101 13.52 -6.00 6.99
C TRP A 101 14.45 -5.40 8.04
N ASP A 102 14.69 -6.12 9.15
CA ASP A 102 15.55 -5.65 10.23
C ASP A 102 17.04 -5.68 9.88
N SER A 103 17.47 -6.62 9.05
CA SER A 103 18.89 -6.83 8.73
C SER A 103 19.29 -6.21 7.40
N TRP A 104 18.54 -6.49 6.34
CA TRP A 104 18.88 -6.06 4.98
C TRP A 104 18.28 -4.68 4.66
N ALA A 105 16.95 -4.54 4.74
CA ALA A 105 16.26 -3.33 4.29
C ALA A 105 16.66 -2.08 5.08
N ARG A 106 16.87 -2.23 6.39
CA ARG A 106 17.32 -1.15 7.29
C ARG A 106 18.59 -0.44 6.81
N GLN A 107 19.52 -1.17 6.16
CA GLN A 107 20.76 -0.58 5.63
C GLN A 107 20.51 0.38 4.46
N PHE A 108 19.38 0.23 3.78
CA PHE A 108 18.93 1.11 2.70
C PHE A 108 17.97 2.20 3.18
N GLY A 109 17.89 2.43 4.50
CA GLY A 109 17.04 3.45 5.11
C GLY A 109 15.55 3.09 5.12
N GLN A 110 15.20 1.82 4.88
CA GLN A 110 13.82 1.37 4.91
C GLN A 110 13.53 0.69 6.26
N GLY A 111 12.58 1.25 7.01
CA GLY A 111 12.08 0.64 8.23
C GLY A 111 11.11 -0.51 7.93
N MET A 112 10.71 -1.23 8.99
CA MET A 112 9.64 -2.23 8.89
C MET A 112 8.35 -1.54 8.41
N PRO A 113 7.73 -2.02 7.31
CA PRO A 113 6.39 -1.61 6.93
C PRO A 113 5.36 -2.00 7.99
N LEU A 114 4.13 -1.47 7.87
CA LEU A 114 3.00 -2.00 8.62
C LEU A 114 2.94 -3.53 8.53
N LYS A 115 2.70 -4.20 9.67
CA LYS A 115 2.52 -5.64 9.76
C LYS A 115 1.03 -6.00 9.70
N LEU A 116 0.54 -6.43 8.55
CA LEU A 116 -0.75 -7.10 8.41
C LEU A 116 -0.55 -8.62 8.57
N VAL A 117 -0.09 -8.99 9.77
CA VAL A 117 0.30 -10.36 10.13
C VAL A 117 -0.69 -10.90 11.14
N GLY A 118 -1.30 -12.05 10.86
CA GLY A 118 -2.24 -12.68 11.78
C GLY A 118 -3.27 -13.59 11.12
N SER A 119 -4.21 -14.05 11.93
CA SER A 119 -5.43 -14.72 11.46
C SER A 119 -6.30 -13.78 10.61
N PRO A 120 -7.25 -14.31 9.81
CA PRO A 120 -8.19 -13.49 9.07
C PRO A 120 -8.94 -12.48 9.95
N ASP A 121 -9.31 -12.86 11.17
CA ASP A 121 -9.99 -11.96 12.12
C ASP A 121 -9.09 -10.82 12.58
N THR A 122 -7.83 -11.11 12.89
CA THR A 122 -6.87 -10.10 13.33
C THR A 122 -6.53 -9.12 12.22
N ILE A 123 -6.30 -9.59 10.98
CA ILE A 123 -6.07 -8.70 9.84
C ILE A 123 -7.32 -7.86 9.53
N SER A 124 -8.51 -8.47 9.56
CA SER A 124 -9.76 -7.75 9.30
C SER A 124 -9.98 -6.63 10.30
N ARG A 125 -9.75 -6.88 11.60
CA ARG A 125 -9.87 -5.85 12.64
C ARG A 125 -8.90 -4.68 12.42
N GLN A 126 -7.64 -4.97 12.06
CA GLN A 126 -6.66 -3.91 11.75
C GLN A 126 -7.09 -3.07 10.54
N ILE A 127 -7.64 -3.70 9.51
CA ILE A 127 -8.16 -3.01 8.33
C ILE A 127 -9.36 -2.14 8.72
N GLU A 128 -10.30 -2.67 9.49
CA GLU A 128 -11.49 -1.94 9.97
C GLU A 128 -11.08 -0.70 10.77
N GLU A 129 -10.19 -0.85 11.76
CA GLU A 129 -9.68 0.25 12.58
C GLU A 129 -9.00 1.35 11.73
N ALA A 130 -8.21 0.96 10.73
CA ALA A 130 -7.55 1.90 9.84
C ALA A 130 -8.54 2.55 8.86
N HIS A 131 -9.50 1.78 8.32
CA HIS A 131 -10.49 2.26 7.38
C HIS A 131 -11.48 3.23 8.03
N ASP A 132 -11.96 2.95 9.25
CA ASP A 132 -12.83 3.84 10.00
C ASP A 132 -12.22 5.23 10.21
N ARG A 133 -10.88 5.27 10.31
CA ARG A 133 -10.13 6.50 10.51
C ARG A 133 -9.75 7.21 9.20
N LEU A 134 -9.28 6.47 8.22
CA LEU A 134 -8.68 7.03 6.99
C LEU A 134 -9.66 7.08 5.81
N GLY A 135 -10.61 6.14 5.75
CA GLY A 135 -11.60 6.01 4.71
C GLY A 135 -11.03 5.69 3.33
N PHE A 136 -9.92 4.92 3.25
CA PHE A 136 -9.31 4.50 1.98
C PHE A 136 -10.17 3.46 1.23
N ASP A 137 -10.07 3.47 -0.10
CA ASP A 137 -10.77 2.54 -1.00
C ASP A 137 -9.92 1.31 -1.38
N GLU A 138 -8.61 1.38 -1.20
CA GLU A 138 -7.66 0.37 -1.68
C GLU A 138 -6.65 -0.04 -0.60
N ILE A 139 -6.40 -1.34 -0.51
CA ILE A 139 -5.37 -1.93 0.34
C ILE A 139 -4.24 -2.50 -0.52
N PHE A 140 -3.00 -2.14 -0.19
CA PHE A 140 -1.81 -2.65 -0.85
C PHE A 140 -1.12 -3.72 0.00
N TYR A 141 -1.29 -5.00 -0.37
CA TYR A 141 -0.61 -6.10 0.32
C TYR A 141 0.79 -6.33 -0.25
N LEU A 142 1.79 -6.19 0.61
CA LEU A 142 3.15 -6.62 0.32
C LEU A 142 3.29 -8.10 0.70
N ILE A 143 3.24 -8.96 -0.30
CA ILE A 143 3.36 -10.42 -0.13
C ILE A 143 4.85 -10.80 0.04
N PRO A 144 5.20 -11.75 0.92
CA PRO A 144 6.57 -12.19 1.21
C PRO A 144 7.20 -13.04 0.09
N GLN A 145 7.10 -12.57 -1.15
CA GLN A 145 7.61 -13.25 -2.34
C GLN A 145 9.14 -13.38 -2.27
N GLY A 146 9.63 -14.60 -2.53
CA GLY A 146 11.07 -14.90 -2.51
C GLY A 146 11.62 -15.20 -1.11
N ILE A 147 10.80 -15.07 -0.07
CA ILE A 147 11.12 -15.45 1.31
C ILE A 147 10.26 -16.64 1.72
N HIS A 148 8.95 -16.56 1.52
CA HIS A 148 8.04 -17.68 1.76
C HIS A 148 8.02 -18.67 0.60
N SER A 149 7.72 -19.93 0.92
CA SER A 149 7.43 -20.95 -0.07
C SER A 149 6.12 -20.66 -0.83
N SER A 150 5.94 -21.30 -1.99
CA SER A 150 4.71 -21.16 -2.77
C SER A 150 3.47 -21.58 -1.97
N ASP A 151 3.58 -22.64 -1.17
CA ASP A 151 2.45 -23.17 -0.41
C ASP A 151 2.01 -22.18 0.69
N GLN A 152 2.97 -21.58 1.39
CA GLN A 152 2.70 -20.53 2.39
C GLN A 152 2.03 -19.30 1.76
N ILE A 153 2.53 -18.87 0.59
CA ILE A 153 1.94 -17.73 -0.13
C ILE A 153 0.52 -18.05 -0.59
N ILE A 154 0.28 -19.25 -1.15
CA ILE A 154 -1.05 -19.65 -1.61
C ILE A 154 -2.02 -19.75 -0.44
N GLU A 155 -1.64 -20.37 0.68
CA GLU A 155 -2.49 -20.46 1.87
C GLU A 155 -2.85 -19.06 2.41
N SER A 156 -1.86 -18.19 2.55
CA SER A 156 -2.08 -16.79 2.99
C SER A 156 -3.02 -16.04 2.04
N MET A 157 -2.82 -16.16 0.73
CA MET A 157 -3.68 -15.53 -0.28
C MET A 157 -5.10 -16.09 -0.28
N ASP A 158 -5.28 -17.40 -0.08
CA ASP A 158 -6.58 -18.04 0.03
C ASP A 158 -7.34 -17.55 1.26
N LEU A 159 -6.65 -17.40 2.41
CA LEU A 159 -7.25 -16.85 3.62
C LEU A 159 -7.65 -15.38 3.44
N LEU A 160 -6.77 -14.56 2.88
CA LEU A 160 -7.07 -13.15 2.59
C LEU A 160 -8.27 -13.02 1.64
N THR A 161 -8.27 -13.80 0.55
CA THR A 161 -9.32 -13.72 -0.49
C THR A 161 -10.66 -14.25 -0.01
N ASN A 162 -10.67 -15.37 0.71
CA ASN A 162 -11.92 -16.05 1.08
C ASN A 162 -12.49 -15.61 2.44
N GLN A 163 -11.68 -15.01 3.32
CA GLN A 163 -12.11 -14.70 4.70
C GLN A 163 -11.94 -13.24 5.10
N VAL A 164 -10.98 -12.50 4.50
CA VAL A 164 -10.75 -11.07 4.80
C VAL A 164 -11.50 -10.18 3.81
N MET A 165 -11.19 -10.29 2.51
CA MET A 165 -11.78 -9.45 1.47
C MET A 165 -13.32 -9.42 1.46
N PRO A 166 -14.05 -10.53 1.67
CA PRO A 166 -15.52 -10.50 1.65
C PRO A 166 -16.16 -9.67 2.77
N ARG A 167 -15.39 -9.27 3.79
CA ARG A 167 -15.89 -8.39 4.87
C ARG A 167 -15.98 -6.92 4.45
N PHE A 168 -15.33 -6.56 3.33
CA PHE A 168 -15.21 -5.19 2.83
C PHE A 168 -15.76 -5.01 1.41
N ALA A 169 -16.48 -6.01 0.89
CA ALA A 169 -16.99 -6.08 -0.48
C ALA A 169 -18.45 -5.62 -0.60
#